data_AF-A0A7Y3M8Y4-F1
#
_entry.id   AF-A0A7Y3M8Y4-F1
#
_cell.length_a   1.000
_cell.length_b   1.000
_cell.length_c   1.000
_cell.angle_alpha   90.00
_cell.angle_beta   90.00
_cell.angle_gamma   90.00
#
_symmetry.space_group_name_H-M   'P 1'
#
loop_
_entity.id
_entity.type
_entity.pdbx_description
1 polymer ?
#
loop_
_entity_poly.entity_id
_entity_poly.type
_entity_poly.pdbx_seq_one_letter_code
_entity_poly.pdbx_strand_id
1 'polypeptide(L)'
;MDLANELIGRAHELKPVFAARAAATESKRAPLDETIADLDDAGFLKILTPKRYGGYELHIDTLVAVSRVIASACPSTGWVTAFYIGHNWFHSVLPKKSQDEVFAERPWQRSSAQISPTAQAVKVSGGYEVTGQQSWSSGITHATYVFFTAVQVVEGEE
;
A
#
# COMPACT_ATOMS: atom_id res chain seq x y z
N MET A 1 -14.19 -9.21 -21.72
CA MET A 1 -14.33 -9.16 -20.25
C MET A 1 -13.77 -7.81 -19.81
N ASP A 2 -14.44 -7.06 -18.95
CA ASP A 2 -13.87 -5.80 -18.46
C ASP A 2 -12.64 -6.08 -17.57
N LEU A 3 -11.76 -5.09 -17.44
CA LEU A 3 -10.50 -5.20 -16.71
C LEU A 3 -10.70 -5.55 -15.22
N ALA A 4 -11.79 -5.10 -14.60
CA ALA A 4 -12.08 -5.40 -13.20
C ALA A 4 -12.32 -6.91 -13.00
N ASN A 5 -13.15 -7.50 -13.85
CA ASN A 5 -13.41 -8.94 -13.86
C ASN A 5 -12.15 -9.76 -14.18
N GLU A 6 -11.28 -9.26 -15.07
CA GLU A 6 -10.00 -9.89 -15.35
C GLU A 6 -9.08 -9.93 -14.11
N LEU A 7 -8.97 -8.83 -13.37
CA LEU A 7 -8.17 -8.77 -12.14
C LEU A 7 -8.74 -9.67 -11.03
N ILE A 8 -10.07 -9.75 -10.91
CA ILE A 8 -10.72 -10.70 -10.00
C ILE A 8 -10.39 -12.14 -10.42
N GLY A 9 -10.40 -12.44 -11.72
CA GLY A 9 -9.97 -13.72 -12.28
C GLY A 9 -8.54 -14.09 -11.89
N ARG A 10 -7.58 -13.17 -12.08
CA ARG A 10 -6.18 -13.36 -11.66
C ARG A 10 -6.05 -13.63 -10.16
N ALA A 11 -6.86 -12.96 -9.33
CA ALA A 11 -6.88 -13.22 -7.89
C ALA A 11 -7.36 -14.64 -7.55
N HIS A 12 -8.33 -15.16 -8.31
CA HIS A 12 -8.78 -16.56 -8.19
C HIS A 12 -7.71 -17.55 -8.65
N GLU A 13 -6.98 -17.25 -9.72
CA GLU A 13 -5.88 -18.09 -10.23
C GLU A 13 -4.72 -18.17 -9.23
N LEU A 14 -4.39 -17.07 -8.57
CA LEU A 14 -3.31 -17.01 -7.56
C LEU A 14 -3.74 -17.49 -6.17
N LYS A 15 -5.05 -17.58 -5.90
CA LYS A 15 -5.60 -18.07 -4.62
C LYS A 15 -4.95 -19.38 -4.12
N PRO A 16 -4.84 -20.46 -4.91
CA PRO A 16 -4.16 -21.70 -4.46
C PRO A 16 -2.68 -21.49 -4.12
N VAL A 17 -1.98 -20.61 -4.85
CA VAL A 17 -0.56 -20.26 -4.57
C VAL A 17 -0.44 -19.59 -3.21
N PHE A 18 -1.30 -18.61 -2.92
CA PHE A 18 -1.32 -17.92 -1.63
C PHE A 18 -1.73 -18.85 -0.48
N ALA A 19 -2.64 -19.79 -0.71
CA ALA A 19 -3.02 -20.80 0.28
C ALA A 19 -1.84 -21.70 0.64
N ALA A 20 -1.08 -22.16 -0.36
CA ALA A 20 0.11 -22.99 -0.14
C ALA A 20 1.22 -22.26 0.64
N ARG A 21 1.31 -20.93 0.48
CA ARG A 21 2.30 -20.08 1.16
C ARG A 21 1.85 -19.54 2.52
N ALA A 22 0.60 -19.77 2.93
CA ALA A 22 0.03 -19.14 4.12
C ALA A 22 0.79 -19.52 5.41
N ALA A 23 1.15 -20.80 5.59
CA ALA A 23 1.90 -21.24 6.76
C ALA A 23 3.33 -20.68 6.83
N ALA A 24 4.00 -20.58 5.68
CA ALA A 24 5.33 -19.98 5.58
C ALA A 24 5.28 -18.46 5.85
N THR A 25 4.24 -17.78 5.36
CA THR A 25 3.98 -16.36 5.66
C THR A 25 3.80 -16.14 7.16
N GLU A 26 3.01 -16.98 7.82
CA GLU A 26 2.80 -16.94 9.27
C GLU A 26 4.12 -17.14 10.03
N SER A 27 4.90 -18.15 9.66
CA SER A 27 6.20 -18.43 10.29
C SER A 27 7.22 -17.29 10.10
N LYS A 28 7.28 -16.69 8.90
CA LYS A 28 8.15 -15.53 8.61
C LYS A 28 7.70 -14.26 9.36
N ARG A 29 6.41 -14.18 9.74
CA ARG A 29 5.75 -12.98 10.30
C ARG A 29 5.84 -11.76 9.38
N ALA A 30 5.94 -12.00 8.09
CA ALA A 30 5.99 -11.00 7.03
C ALA A 30 5.56 -11.64 5.70
N PRO A 31 5.10 -10.85 4.71
CA PRO A 31 4.89 -11.36 3.36
C PRO A 31 6.15 -12.05 2.83
N LEU A 32 5.96 -13.13 2.07
CA LEU A 32 7.05 -13.76 1.31
C LEU A 32 7.38 -12.89 0.10
N ASP A 33 8.64 -12.92 -0.32
CA ASP A 33 9.13 -12.06 -1.40
C ASP A 33 8.45 -12.46 -2.71
N GLU A 34 8.30 -13.76 -2.95
CA GLU A 34 7.57 -14.32 -4.09
C GLU A 34 6.06 -14.03 -4.04
N THR A 35 5.46 -13.90 -2.85
CA THR A 35 4.07 -13.46 -2.72
C THR A 35 3.94 -12.00 -3.13
N ILE A 36 4.89 -11.14 -2.77
CA ILE A 36 4.88 -9.74 -3.20
C ILE A 36 5.10 -9.63 -4.72
N ALA A 37 6.02 -10.41 -5.29
CA ALA A 37 6.24 -10.45 -6.73
C ALA A 37 4.97 -10.83 -7.50
N ASP A 38 4.25 -11.88 -7.06
CA ASP A 38 3.00 -12.29 -7.70
C ASP A 38 1.91 -11.19 -7.65
N LEU A 39 1.83 -10.42 -6.56
CA LEU A 39 0.89 -9.29 -6.45
C LEU A 39 1.22 -8.14 -7.40
N ASP A 40 2.52 -7.83 -7.54
CA ASP A 40 3.04 -6.79 -8.44
C ASP A 40 2.78 -7.20 -9.91
N ASP A 41 3.13 -8.43 -10.27
CA ASP A 41 3.03 -8.98 -11.63
C ASP A 41 1.57 -9.16 -12.07
N ALA A 42 0.68 -9.54 -11.15
CA ALA A 42 -0.76 -9.59 -11.41
C ALA A 42 -1.37 -8.21 -11.72
N GLY A 43 -0.64 -7.13 -11.42
CA GLY A 43 -1.03 -5.75 -11.68
C GLY A 43 -2.03 -5.19 -10.67
N PHE A 44 -2.24 -5.84 -9.53
CA PHE A 44 -3.23 -5.40 -8.54
C PHE A 44 -2.96 -4.00 -8.02
N LEU A 45 -1.69 -3.63 -7.80
CA LEU A 45 -1.33 -2.34 -7.21
C LEU A 45 -1.67 -1.14 -8.11
N LYS A 46 -2.00 -1.37 -9.39
CA LYS A 46 -2.44 -0.33 -10.35
C LYS A 46 -3.92 0.01 -10.25
N ILE A 47 -4.73 -0.78 -9.51
CA ILE A 47 -6.20 -0.69 -9.51
C ILE A 47 -6.69 0.73 -9.25
N LEU A 48 -6.17 1.41 -8.22
CA LEU A 48 -6.58 2.77 -7.86
C LEU A 48 -5.62 3.87 -8.31
N THR A 49 -4.53 3.54 -9.01
CA THR A 49 -3.62 4.55 -9.52
C THR A 49 -4.26 5.29 -10.71
N PRO A 50 -4.14 6.64 -10.81
CA PRO A 50 -4.64 7.40 -11.94
C PRO A 50 -4.07 6.95 -13.30
N LYS A 51 -4.90 7.00 -14.35
CA LYS A 51 -4.48 6.65 -15.73
C LYS A 51 -3.34 7.50 -16.25
N ARG A 52 -3.26 8.77 -15.84
CA ARG A 52 -2.16 9.69 -16.23
C ARG A 52 -0.77 9.19 -15.83
N TYR A 53 -0.69 8.30 -14.85
CA TYR A 53 0.56 7.67 -14.41
C TYR A 53 0.71 6.22 -14.89
N GLY A 54 -0.22 5.71 -15.72
CA GLY A 54 -0.23 4.31 -16.19
C GLY A 54 -0.99 3.34 -15.29
N GLY A 55 -1.79 3.85 -14.35
CA GLY A 55 -2.71 3.06 -13.54
C GLY A 55 -4.02 2.70 -14.24
N TYR A 56 -4.88 1.96 -13.56
CA TYR A 56 -6.16 1.51 -14.12
C TYR A 56 -7.32 2.45 -13.79
N GLU A 57 -7.20 3.26 -12.73
CA GLU A 57 -8.23 4.21 -12.28
C GLU A 57 -9.62 3.54 -12.17
N LEU A 58 -9.64 2.35 -11.56
CA LEU A 58 -10.86 1.58 -11.32
C LEU A 58 -11.51 2.02 -10.00
N HIS A 59 -12.74 1.54 -9.78
CA HIS A 59 -13.49 1.81 -8.56
C HIS A 59 -12.96 0.97 -7.37
N ILE A 60 -13.20 1.46 -6.15
CA ILE A 60 -12.81 0.79 -4.90
C ILE A 60 -13.41 -0.62 -4.77
N ASP A 61 -14.55 -0.90 -5.43
CA ASP A 61 -15.15 -2.24 -5.46
C ASP A 61 -14.20 -3.29 -6.06
N THR A 62 -13.34 -2.90 -7.01
CA THR A 62 -12.35 -3.82 -7.59
C THR A 62 -11.27 -4.18 -6.57
N LEU A 63 -10.79 -3.19 -5.78
CA LEU A 63 -9.87 -3.43 -4.66
C LEU A 63 -10.50 -4.41 -3.66
N VAL A 64 -11.75 -4.14 -3.25
CA VAL A 64 -12.46 -4.96 -2.27
C VAL A 64 -12.66 -6.39 -2.77
N ALA A 65 -13.06 -6.56 -4.03
CA ALA A 65 -13.25 -7.87 -4.63
C ALA A 65 -11.93 -8.67 -4.69
N VAL A 66 -10.85 -8.09 -5.22
CA VAL A 66 -9.53 -8.74 -5.33
C VAL A 66 -9.00 -9.12 -3.94
N SER A 67 -8.96 -8.16 -3.01
CA SER A 67 -8.44 -8.40 -1.66
C SER A 67 -9.25 -9.45 -0.90
N ARG A 68 -10.57 -9.50 -1.06
CA ARG A 68 -11.43 -10.53 -0.46
C ARG A 68 -11.11 -11.93 -0.99
N VAL A 69 -10.88 -12.08 -2.29
CA VAL A 69 -10.48 -13.39 -2.86
C VAL A 69 -9.16 -13.85 -2.25
N ILE A 70 -8.15 -12.97 -2.21
CA ILE A 70 -6.82 -13.27 -1.65
C ILE A 70 -6.92 -13.59 -0.15
N ALA A 71 -7.66 -12.79 0.61
CA ALA A 71 -7.86 -12.96 2.06
C ALA A 71 -8.51 -14.31 2.40
N SER A 72 -9.35 -14.85 1.50
CA SER A 72 -9.96 -16.18 1.69
C SER A 72 -8.96 -17.35 1.63
N ALA A 73 -7.73 -17.11 1.15
CA ALA A 73 -6.62 -18.08 1.17
C ALA A 73 -5.55 -17.74 2.21
N CYS A 74 -5.20 -16.45 2.34
CA CYS A 74 -4.26 -15.96 3.35
C CYS A 74 -4.70 -14.56 3.80
N PRO A 75 -5.33 -14.42 4.98
CA PRO A 75 -5.84 -13.14 5.47
C PRO A 75 -4.77 -12.05 5.55
N SER A 76 -3.57 -12.38 6.04
CA SER A 76 -2.44 -11.45 6.14
C SER A 76 -2.02 -10.90 4.77
N THR A 77 -1.98 -11.75 3.74
CA THR A 77 -1.67 -11.32 2.36
C THR A 77 -2.78 -10.46 1.79
N GLY A 78 -4.04 -10.82 1.99
CA GLY A 78 -5.19 -10.01 1.57
C GLY A 78 -5.20 -8.61 2.22
N TRP A 79 -4.87 -8.54 3.51
CA TRP A 79 -4.74 -7.28 4.26
C TRP A 79 -3.64 -6.37 3.70
N VAL A 80 -2.43 -6.91 3.52
CA VAL A 80 -1.30 -6.16 2.94
C VAL A 80 -1.62 -5.71 1.50
N THR A 81 -2.27 -6.57 0.71
CA THR A 81 -2.69 -6.23 -0.66
C THR A 81 -3.65 -5.05 -0.68
N ALA A 82 -4.68 -5.07 0.18
CA ALA A 82 -5.65 -3.97 0.27
C ALA A 82 -4.96 -2.64 0.61
N PHE A 83 -3.98 -2.65 1.51
CA PHE A 83 -3.20 -1.47 1.85
C PHE A 83 -2.33 -0.98 0.71
N TYR A 84 -1.58 -1.86 0.04
CA TYR A 84 -0.77 -1.42 -1.10
C TYR A 84 -1.63 -0.83 -2.22
N ILE A 85 -2.78 -1.43 -2.54
CA ILE A 85 -3.69 -0.84 -3.53
C ILE A 85 -4.25 0.49 -3.03
N GLY A 86 -4.77 0.53 -1.80
CA GLY A 86 -5.39 1.73 -1.22
C GLY A 86 -4.43 2.91 -1.08
N HIS A 87 -3.18 2.65 -0.74
CA HIS A 87 -2.19 3.71 -0.55
C HIS A 87 -1.70 4.32 -1.88
N ASN A 88 -1.89 3.65 -3.01
CA ASN A 88 -1.71 4.29 -4.32
C ASN A 88 -2.78 5.37 -4.57
N TRP A 89 -3.99 5.20 -4.03
CA TRP A 89 -4.98 6.28 -4.00
C TRP A 89 -4.56 7.41 -3.04
N PHE A 90 -3.94 7.12 -1.88
CA PHE A 90 -3.42 8.18 -0.99
C PHE A 90 -2.39 9.07 -1.70
N HIS A 91 -1.48 8.48 -2.47
CA HIS A 91 -0.55 9.25 -3.30
C HIS A 91 -1.28 10.17 -4.28
N SER A 92 -2.40 9.71 -4.86
CA SER A 92 -3.17 10.48 -5.85
C SER A 92 -3.85 11.74 -5.30
N VAL A 93 -3.98 11.88 -3.97
CA VAL A 93 -4.56 13.06 -3.32
C VAL A 93 -3.51 14.05 -2.78
N LEU A 94 -2.22 13.71 -2.87
CA LEU A 94 -1.12 14.62 -2.53
C LEU A 94 -0.95 15.76 -3.56
N PRO A 95 -0.20 16.83 -3.27
CA PRO A 95 0.13 17.84 -4.27
C PRO A 95 0.75 17.24 -5.53
N LYS A 96 0.42 17.77 -6.71
CA LYS A 96 0.83 17.21 -8.01
C LYS A 96 2.33 16.88 -8.10
N LYS A 97 3.20 17.74 -7.56
CA LYS A 97 4.65 17.51 -7.52
C LYS A 97 5.02 16.19 -6.83
N SER A 98 4.40 15.89 -5.68
CA SER A 98 4.62 14.64 -4.94
C SER A 98 4.10 13.43 -5.72
N GLN A 99 2.99 13.58 -6.42
CA GLN A 99 2.47 12.51 -7.28
C GLN A 99 3.42 12.21 -8.44
N ASP A 100 3.89 13.25 -9.14
CA ASP A 100 4.82 13.13 -10.26
C ASP A 100 6.11 12.44 -9.83
N GLU A 101 6.61 12.75 -8.63
CA GLU A 101 7.79 12.10 -8.04
C GLU A 101 7.53 10.62 -7.72
N VAL A 102 6.46 10.31 -6.99
CA VAL A 102 6.12 8.95 -6.56
C VAL A 102 5.88 8.01 -7.73
N PHE A 103 5.27 8.50 -8.81
CA PHE A 103 4.92 7.68 -9.98
C PHE A 103 5.92 7.81 -11.15
N ALA A 104 7.05 8.49 -10.96
CA ALA A 104 8.02 8.77 -12.04
C ALA A 104 8.56 7.49 -12.71
N GLU A 105 8.88 6.47 -11.92
CA GLU A 105 9.51 5.24 -12.42
C GLU A 105 8.49 4.14 -12.76
N ARG A 106 7.34 4.13 -12.08
CA ARG A 106 6.32 3.09 -12.25
C ARG A 106 4.92 3.55 -11.79
N PRO A 107 3.85 2.94 -12.34
CA PRO A 107 2.45 3.31 -12.08
C PRO A 107 1.91 2.86 -10.71
N TRP A 108 2.76 2.49 -9.76
CA TRP A 108 2.35 2.08 -8.42
C TRP A 108 3.53 2.05 -7.46
N GLN A 109 3.23 2.17 -6.17
CA GLN A 109 4.19 1.95 -5.09
C GLN A 109 3.65 0.96 -4.06
N ARG A 110 4.57 0.31 -3.35
CA ARG A 110 4.25 -0.43 -2.13
C ARG A 110 4.40 0.57 -1.00
N SER A 111 3.29 0.94 -0.37
CA SER A 111 3.35 1.90 0.73
C SER A 111 2.71 1.29 1.96
N SER A 112 3.36 1.44 3.10
CA SER A 112 2.71 1.22 4.38
C SER A 112 2.19 2.56 4.90
N ALA A 113 1.32 2.50 5.90
CA ALA A 113 0.79 3.70 6.53
C ALA A 113 0.74 3.52 8.05
N GLN A 114 0.85 4.63 8.74
CA GLN A 114 0.71 4.72 10.18
C GLN A 114 0.05 6.05 10.54
N ILE A 115 -1.03 6.00 11.33
CA ILE A 115 -1.83 7.20 11.64
C ILE A 115 -1.82 7.60 13.11
N SER A 116 -1.15 6.84 13.98
CA SER A 116 -1.02 7.18 15.40
C SER A 116 -0.14 8.41 15.57
N PRO A 117 -0.59 9.43 16.30
CA PRO A 117 0.14 10.69 16.47
C PRO A 117 1.24 10.56 17.55
N THR A 118 2.13 9.58 17.42
CA THR A 118 3.24 9.33 18.38
C THR A 118 4.59 9.84 17.91
N ALA A 119 4.65 10.42 16.71
CA ALA A 119 5.81 11.15 16.22
C ALA A 119 5.63 12.66 16.41
N GLN A 120 6.74 13.37 16.58
CA GLN A 120 6.81 14.82 16.70
C GLN A 120 7.46 15.41 15.45
N ALA A 121 6.95 16.56 15.00
CA ALA A 121 7.50 17.30 13.89
C ALA A 121 7.90 18.71 14.34
N VAL A 122 9.18 19.06 14.20
CA VAL A 122 9.71 20.41 14.45
C VAL A 122 9.85 21.14 13.13
N LYS A 123 9.37 22.38 13.05
CA LYS A 123 9.50 23.20 11.83
C LYS A 123 10.97 23.57 11.61
N VAL A 124 11.48 23.33 10.41
CA VAL A 124 12.84 23.74 9.98
C VAL A 124 12.78 24.49 8.65
N SER A 125 13.89 25.09 8.23
CA SER A 125 13.98 25.74 6.92
C SER A 125 13.66 24.73 5.80
N GLY A 126 12.66 25.03 4.97
CA GLY A 126 12.26 24.19 3.85
C GLY A 126 11.39 22.97 4.18
N GLY A 127 11.07 22.70 5.46
CA GLY A 127 10.30 21.50 5.80
C GLY A 127 10.08 21.26 7.30
N TYR A 128 10.21 20.01 7.69
CA TYR A 128 10.05 19.52 9.06
C TYR A 128 11.11 18.46 9.36
N GLU A 129 11.65 18.48 10.58
CA GLU A 129 12.37 17.35 11.14
C GLU A 129 11.38 16.51 11.95
N VAL A 130 11.34 15.20 11.70
CA VAL A 130 10.38 14.29 12.34
C VAL A 130 11.11 13.24 13.14
N THR A 131 10.76 13.12 14.43
CA THR A 131 11.29 12.09 15.33
C THR A 131 10.15 11.37 16.03
N GLY A 132 10.21 10.04 16.07
CA GLY A 132 9.22 9.25 16.78
C GLY A 132 9.37 7.75 16.55
N GLN A 133 8.61 6.98 17.34
CA GLN A 133 8.43 5.55 17.14
C GLN A 133 6.95 5.25 16.93
N GLN A 134 6.66 4.49 15.87
CA GLN A 134 5.32 4.15 15.45
C GLN A 134 5.23 2.66 15.15
N SER A 135 4.22 2.02 15.73
CA SER A 135 3.90 0.60 15.50
C SER A 135 2.74 0.47 14.51
N TRP A 136 2.51 -0.76 14.04
CA TRP A 136 1.38 -1.13 13.17
C TRP A 136 1.47 -0.62 11.73
N SER A 137 2.67 -0.67 11.14
CA SER A 137 2.88 -0.36 9.73
C SER A 137 2.81 -1.64 8.88
N SER A 138 1.59 -2.13 8.60
CA SER A 138 1.42 -3.36 7.83
C SER A 138 2.08 -3.25 6.44
N GLY A 139 2.81 -4.30 6.03
CA GLY A 139 3.55 -4.31 4.77
C GLY A 139 4.87 -3.53 4.78
N ILE A 140 5.27 -2.91 5.89
CA ILE A 140 6.49 -2.08 5.94
C ILE A 140 7.76 -2.80 5.41
N THR A 141 7.85 -4.11 5.58
CA THR A 141 9.02 -4.91 5.16
C THR A 141 9.27 -4.94 3.65
N HIS A 142 8.28 -4.57 2.83
CA HIS A 142 8.43 -4.49 1.36
C HIS A 142 8.01 -3.13 0.79
N ALA A 143 7.72 -2.16 1.66
CA ALA A 143 7.28 -0.83 1.27
C ALA A 143 8.47 0.02 0.76
N THR A 144 8.23 0.80 -0.28
CA THR A 144 9.15 1.82 -0.80
C THR A 144 8.83 3.21 -0.27
N TYR A 145 7.60 3.44 0.21
CA TYR A 145 7.16 4.68 0.85
C TYR A 145 6.42 4.37 2.16
N VAL A 146 6.39 5.35 3.06
CA VAL A 146 5.65 5.28 4.32
C VAL A 146 4.81 6.52 4.48
N PHE A 147 3.50 6.36 4.67
CA PHE A 147 2.65 7.41 5.19
C PHE A 147 2.73 7.39 6.72
N PHE A 148 2.94 8.54 7.33
CA PHE A 148 2.95 8.68 8.78
C PHE A 148 2.29 9.98 9.21
N THR A 149 1.78 10.00 10.44
CA THR A 149 1.30 11.22 11.11
C THR A 149 2.32 11.68 12.14
N ALA A 150 2.55 12.99 12.25
CA ALA A 150 3.31 13.58 13.34
C ALA A 150 2.58 14.80 13.89
N VAL A 151 2.70 15.03 15.20
CA VAL A 151 2.19 16.23 15.85
C VAL A 151 3.23 17.33 15.69
N GLN A 152 2.84 18.46 15.11
CA GLN A 152 3.73 19.61 15.04
C GLN A 152 3.96 20.16 16.44
N VAL A 153 5.22 20.22 16.86
CA VAL A 153 5.64 20.91 18.07
C VAL A 153 5.74 22.40 17.73
N VAL A 154 4.94 23.20 18.42
CA VAL A 154 4.98 24.66 18.35
C VAL A 154 5.53 25.14 19.69
N GLU A 155 6.59 25.93 19.67
CA GLU A 155 7.11 26.55 20.90
C GLU A 155 6.17 27.68 21.35
N GLY A 156 5.56 27.55 22.55
CA GLY A 156 4.63 28.49 23.21
C GLY A 156 3.15 28.23 22.85
N GLU A 157 2.18 28.19 23.78
CA GLU A 157 1.93 29.05 24.95
C GLU A 157 1.76 28.23 26.25
N GLU A 158 2.05 28.83 27.41
CA GLU A 158 1.53 28.37 28.71
C GLU A 158 -0.01 28.27 28.72
#